data_AF-A0A1I4E8M0-F1
#
_entry.id   AF-A0A1I4E8M0-F1
#
_cell.length_a   1.000
_cell.length_b   1.000
_cell.length_c   1.000
_cell.angle_alpha   90.00
_cell.angle_beta   90.00
_cell.angle_gamma   90.00
#
_symmetry.space_group_name_H-M   'P 1'
#
loop_
_entity.id
_entity.type
_entity.pdbx_description
1 polymer ?
#
loop_
_entity_poly.entity_id
_entity_poly.type
_entity_poly.pdbx_seq_one_letter_code
_entity_poly.pdbx_strand_id
1 'polypeptide(L)' 'MSHVPEHVEMFVCTNCQVVHAGSVAEIEDGHEFSAPDRCGACESTEFVATERWAYHGDEHQ' A
#
# COMPACT_ATOMS: atom_id res chain seq x y z
N MET A 1 16.62 23.28 -6.28
CA MET A 1 15.21 22.93 -6.58
C MET A 1 15.14 21.43 -6.62
N SER A 2 14.56 20.81 -5.60
CA SER A 2 14.31 19.36 -5.57
C SER A 2 12.88 19.17 -6.02
N HIS A 3 12.66 18.65 -7.22
CA HIS A 3 11.37 18.04 -7.53
C HIS A 3 11.31 16.81 -6.64
N VAL A 4 10.68 16.91 -5.47
CA VAL A 4 10.33 15.73 -4.69
C VAL A 4 9.28 15.02 -5.55
N PRO A 5 9.58 13.82 -6.07
CA PRO A 5 8.59 13.06 -6.81
C PRO A 5 7.38 12.85 -5.92
N GLU A 6 6.19 12.85 -6.51
CA GLU A 6 5.00 12.39 -5.81
C GLU A 6 5.28 11.01 -5.20
N HIS A 7 5.03 10.90 -3.90
CA HIS A 7 5.35 9.68 -3.18
C HIS A 7 4.26 8.64 -3.47
N VAL A 8 4.63 7.56 -4.15
CA VAL A 8 3.72 6.44 -4.39
C VAL A 8 3.36 5.81 -3.05
N GLU A 9 2.08 5.65 -2.76
CA GLU A 9 1.64 4.89 -1.59
C GLU A 9 1.90 3.40 -1.80
N MET A 10 2.41 2.74 -0.76
CA MET A 10 2.81 1.34 -0.81
C MET A 10 1.98 0.53 0.19
N PHE A 11 1.68 -0.71 -0.17
CA PHE A 11 0.82 -1.61 0.59
C PHE A 11 1.55 -2.94 0.85
N VAL A 12 1.53 -3.39 2.11
CA VAL A 12 2.10 -4.66 2.54
C VAL A 12 1.00 -5.71 2.54
N CYS A 13 1.22 -6.84 1.86
CA CYS A 13 0.34 -8.00 1.98
C CYS A 13 0.44 -8.57 3.40
N THR A 14 -0.68 -8.68 4.12
CA THR A 14 -0.69 -9.14 5.51
C THR A 14 -0.33 -10.64 5.65
N ASN A 15 -0.52 -11.41 4.57
CA ASN A 15 -0.23 -12.84 4.54
C ASN A 15 1.24 -13.18 4.27
N CYS A 16 1.88 -12.52 3.29
CA CYS A 16 3.23 -12.87 2.83
C CYS A 16 4.26 -11.74 2.93
N GLN A 17 3.85 -10.55 3.39
CA GLN A 17 4.70 -9.37 3.64
C GLN A 17 5.38 -8.78 2.39
N VAL A 18 5.02 -9.21 1.19
CA VAL A 18 5.46 -8.56 -0.05
C VAL A 18 4.82 -7.17 -0.14
N VAL A 19 5.65 -6.19 -0.50
CA VAL A 19 5.22 -4.79 -0.67
C VAL A 19 4.86 -4.53 -2.13
N HIS A 20 3.69 -3.93 -2.33
CA HIS A 20 3.15 -3.55 -3.64
C HIS A 20 3.03 -2.03 -3.73
N ALA A 21 3.28 -1.48 -4.92
CA ALA A 21 2.83 -0.12 -5.22
C ALA A 21 1.30 -0.08 -5.27
N GLY A 22 0.72 1.02 -4.80
CA GLY A 22 -0.71 1.27 -4.89
C GLY A 22 -1.18 1.37 -6.34
N SER A 23 -2.40 0.89 -6.58
CA SER A 23 -3.15 1.16 -7.80
C SER A 23 -3.54 2.64 -7.82
N VAL A 24 -3.15 3.35 -8.88
CA VAL A 24 -3.41 4.79 -9.04
C VAL A 24 -4.72 5.04 -9.77
N ALA A 25 -5.53 5.95 -9.25
CA ALA A 25 -6.68 6.53 -9.92
C ALA A 25 -6.54 8.05 -10.01
N GLU A 26 -6.85 8.64 -11.17
CA GLU A 26 -6.92 10.09 -11.33
C GLU A 26 -8.23 10.62 -10.71
N ILE A 27 -8.12 11.65 -9.89
CA ILE A 27 -9.24 12.37 -9.27
C ILE A 27 -9.15 13.87 -9.60
N GLU A 28 -10.23 14.64 -9.35
CA GLU A 28 -10.29 16.08 -9.70
C GLU A 28 -9.12 16.90 -9.14
N ASP A 29 -8.59 16.50 -7.97
CA ASP A 29 -7.52 17.20 -7.24
C ASP A 29 -6.21 16.40 -7.13
N GLY A 30 -5.95 15.41 -8.01
CA GLY A 30 -4.67 14.69 -8.05
C GLY A 30 -4.78 13.19 -8.30
N HIS A 31 -3.98 12.41 -7.56
CA HIS A 31 -3.98 10.95 -7.62
C HIS A 31 -4.42 10.36 -6.29
N GLU A 32 -5.31 9.37 -6.34
CA GLU A 32 -5.64 8.53 -5.20
C GLU A 32 -4.99 7.16 -5.39
N PHE A 33 -4.40 6.63 -4.32
CA PHE A 33 -3.81 5.30 -4.31
C PHE A 33 -4.66 4.35 -3.48
N SER A 34 -4.81 3.12 -3.99
CA SER A 34 -5.51 2.03 -3.30
C SER A 34 -4.68 0.75 -3.33
N ALA A 35 -4.94 -0.15 -2.38
CA ALA A 35 -4.32 -1.48 -2.41
C ALA A 35 -4.70 -2.21 -3.71
N PRO A 36 -3.80 -3.05 -4.27
CA PRO A 36 -4.16 -3.88 -5.41
C PRO A 36 -5.24 -4.90 -5.04
N ASP A 37 -6.02 -5.35 -6.01
CA ASP A 37 -7.10 -6.34 -5.79
C ASP A 37 -6.58 -7.64 -5.17
N ARG A 38 -5.38 -8.08 -5.59
CA ARG A 38 -4.76 -9.34 -5.17
C ARG A 38 -3.24 -9.25 -5.13
N CYS A 39 -2.64 -10.00 -4.23
CA CYS A 39 -1.20 -10.13 -4.11
C CYS A 39 -0.69 -11.01 -5.25
N GLY A 40 0.20 -10.47 -6.09
CA GLY A 40 0.82 -11.23 -7.18
C GLY A 40 1.69 -12.41 -6.71
N ALA A 41 2.05 -12.48 -5.43
CA ALA A 41 2.89 -13.55 -4.87
C ALA A 41 2.10 -14.68 -4.18
N CYS A 42 0.99 -14.37 -3.52
CA CYS A 42 0.23 -15.35 -2.72
C CYS A 42 -1.29 -15.29 -2.92
N GLU A 43 -1.78 -14.46 -3.84
CA GLU A 43 -3.19 -14.29 -4.19
C GLU A 43 -4.12 -13.75 -3.09
N SER A 44 -3.59 -13.45 -1.89
CA SER A 44 -4.35 -12.79 -0.81
C SER A 44 -4.88 -11.42 -1.25
N THR A 45 -6.04 -11.06 -0.72
CA THR A 45 -6.72 -9.77 -0.93
C THR A 45 -6.51 -8.80 0.24
N GLU A 46 -5.76 -9.21 1.27
CA GLU A 46 -5.59 -8.43 2.50
C GLU A 46 -4.26 -7.67 2.48
N PHE A 47 -4.38 -6.35 2.68
CA PHE A 47 -3.28 -5.41 2.60
C PHE A 47 -3.41 -4.33 3.66
N VAL A 48 -2.27 -3.74 4.02
CA VAL A 48 -2.19 -2.56 4.89
C VAL A 48 -1.16 -1.59 4.33
N ALA A 49 -1.45 -0.29 4.40
CA ALA A 49 -0.49 0.74 3.99
C ALA A 49 0.83 0.59 4.79
N THR A 50 1.98 0.79 4.15
CA THR A 50 3.30 0.64 4.79
C THR A 50 3.45 1.52 6.02
N GLU A 51 2.83 2.70 6.04
CA GLU A 51 2.82 3.63 7.19
C GLU A 51 2.08 3.06 8.41
N ARG A 52 1.15 2.13 8.18
CA ARG A 52 0.37 1.46 9.23
C ARG A 52 0.90 0.07 9.59
N TRP A 53 1.84 -0.48 8.82
CA TRP A 53 2.39 -1.82 9.02
C TRP A 53 2.97 -2.03 10.43
N ALA A 54 3.71 -1.05 10.95
CA ALA A 54 4.32 -1.14 12.28
C ALA A 54 3.29 -1.28 13.42
N TYR A 55 2.08 -0.75 13.21
CA TYR A 55 1.00 -0.82 14.20
C TYR A 55 0.10 -2.04 14.02
N HIS A 56 0.08 -2.64 12.82
CA HIS A 56 -0.70 -3.85 12.54
C HIS A 56 -0.27 -5.04 13.40
N GLY A 57 1.03 -5.17 13.70
CA GLY A 57 1.54 -6.27 14.54
C GLY A 57 1.18 -6.14 16.03
N ASP A 58 0.71 -4.97 16.47
CA ASP A 58 0.51 -4.64 17.89
C ASP A 58 -0.88 -5.07 18.41
N GLU A 59 -1.81 -5.45 17.53
CA GLU A 59 -3.17 -5.91 17.89
C GLU A 59 -3.21 -7.30 18.57
N HIS A 60 -2.04 -7.87 18.90
CA HIS A 60 -1.86 -9.14 19.60
C HIS A 60 -1.16 -8.99 20.98
N GLN A 61 -1.31 -7.86 21.67
CA GLN A 61 -0.82 -7.66 23.05
C GLN A 61 -1.94 -7.58 24.08
#